data_AF-A0A956TJU1-F1
#
_entry.id   AF-A0A956TJU1-F1
#
_cell.length_a   1.000
_cell.length_b   1.000
_cell.length_c   1.000
_cell.angle_alpha   90.00
_cell.angle_beta   90.00
_cell.angle_gamma   90.00
#
_symmetry.space_group_name_H-M   'P 1'
#
loop_
_entity.id
_entity.type
_entity.pdbx_description
1 polymer ?
#
loop_
_entity_poly.entity_id
_entity_poly.type
_entity_poly.pdbx_seq_one_letter_code
_entity_poly.pdbx_strand_id
1 'polypeptide(L)'
;MTNPVALPLLVRATEKFQEYGLVNKGVLEVVGVDVPMIGLARNPAERKEVLFRQTVILVAAFMLAPLHAYFFRNHYARRARIPKELMRFSYEHLLSGKAFAHGLGDFLKTVTPKTRRAIRRLAQTTVVSPHGSLHKRILDAKTNMMTVDLMLEGLIFANLGFIKNAFGRLITGKKQFTGEMGVVSQNTLDAMYARRHNQAGQQNPIAQKCLSLFQRWGPTAMAVAGTPLLAQAMKRAVYKQASPNPVLNRMYRFLRSHARHFDYKEGLMLGLGPILFIGILNDVGDVMAARSPHERREVFLKRLPVTVTFFFGDLIWMGLMAKAFSKRLGVPVTRWITHAIAKAPAGKKVKAGKWASLFYAASFLLNVATVSAVIVANNRLTTRKVRQEAKALKAPPMPMPPPLPLSPPPVLVPSRPPGVATQWSGYPLVRSLVPVYWGVPMNVNMNGENAPASSKT
;
A
#
# COMPACT_ATOMS: atom_id res chain seq x y z
N MET A 1 -38.37 4.59 22.58
CA MET A 1 -37.86 3.86 21.40
C MET A 1 -38.32 4.63 20.16
N THR A 2 -37.43 5.33 19.47
CA THR A 2 -37.77 6.11 18.26
C THR A 2 -37.80 5.19 17.04
N ASN A 3 -38.89 5.27 16.26
CA ASN A 3 -39.07 4.56 14.99
C ASN A 3 -37.80 4.67 14.13
N PRO A 4 -37.29 3.55 13.55
CA PRO A 4 -36.17 3.62 12.62
C PRO A 4 -36.63 4.38 11.39
N VAL A 5 -36.26 5.65 11.28
CA VAL A 5 -36.51 6.49 10.12
C VAL A 5 -36.03 5.70 8.91
N ALA A 6 -36.95 5.33 8.01
CA ALA A 6 -36.64 4.59 6.81
C ALA A 6 -35.70 5.45 5.95
N LEU A 7 -34.39 5.21 6.07
CA LEU A 7 -33.40 5.92 5.28
C LEU A 7 -33.65 5.64 3.80
N PRO A 8 -33.62 6.65 2.92
CA PRO A 8 -33.73 6.45 1.47
C PRO A 8 -32.69 5.44 0.97
N LEU A 9 -33.02 4.71 -0.10
CA LEU A 9 -32.17 3.66 -0.66
C LEU A 9 -30.75 4.16 -1.00
N LEU A 10 -30.63 5.37 -1.54
CA LEU A 10 -29.35 6.03 -1.78
C LEU A 10 -28.53 6.19 -0.50
N VAL A 11 -29.15 6.64 0.59
CA VAL A 11 -28.47 6.85 1.88
C VAL A 11 -27.97 5.53 2.45
N ARG A 12 -28.80 4.47 2.40
CA ARG A 12 -28.41 3.12 2.83
C ARG A 12 -27.30 2.53 1.97
N ALA A 13 -27.37 2.73 0.65
CA ALA A 13 -26.35 2.27 -0.29
C ALA A 13 -25.02 2.97 -0.04
N THR A 14 -25.03 4.30 0.15
CA THR A 14 -23.81 5.05 0.41
C THR A 14 -23.25 4.80 1.82
N GLU A 15 -24.10 4.55 2.83
CA GLU A 15 -23.68 4.12 4.16
C GLU A 15 -22.98 2.76 4.11
N LYS A 16 -23.61 1.75 3.48
CA LYS A 16 -22.99 0.43 3.25
C LYS A 16 -21.72 0.54 2.43
N PHE A 17 -21.71 1.39 1.39
CA PHE A 17 -20.52 1.67 0.61
C PHE A 17 -19.45 2.19 1.55
N GLN A 18 -19.63 3.32 2.24
CA GLN A 18 -18.67 3.88 3.20
C GLN A 18 -18.15 2.86 4.26
N GLU A 19 -18.94 1.83 4.58
CA GLU A 19 -18.54 0.77 5.50
C GLU A 19 -17.63 -0.33 4.94
N TYR A 20 -17.60 -0.58 3.62
CA TYR A 20 -16.89 -1.70 2.98
C TYR A 20 -15.55 -1.32 2.33
N GLY A 21 -14.51 -1.11 3.16
CA GLY A 21 -13.19 -0.57 2.75
C GLY A 21 -12.54 -1.21 1.51
N LEU A 22 -12.43 -2.55 1.43
CA LEU A 22 -11.71 -3.23 0.34
C LEU A 22 -12.50 -3.26 -0.98
N VAL A 23 -13.80 -3.57 -0.90
CA VAL A 23 -14.70 -3.59 -2.07
C VAL A 23 -14.78 -2.21 -2.69
N ASN A 24 -14.86 -1.16 -1.87
CA ASN A 24 -14.80 0.20 -2.38
C ASN A 24 -13.44 0.51 -2.98
N LYS A 25 -12.33 0.06 -2.38
CA LYS A 25 -11.02 0.32 -2.95
C LYS A 25 -10.87 -0.27 -4.33
N GLY A 26 -11.26 -1.55 -4.46
CA GLY A 26 -11.35 -2.22 -5.75
C GLY A 26 -12.23 -1.43 -6.71
N VAL A 27 -13.52 -1.26 -6.41
CA VAL A 27 -14.49 -0.57 -7.28
C VAL A 27 -14.05 0.85 -7.66
N LEU A 28 -13.50 1.61 -6.73
CA LEU A 28 -13.09 2.99 -6.97
C LEU A 28 -11.73 3.05 -7.73
N GLU A 29 -10.79 2.11 -7.53
CA GLU A 29 -9.58 2.01 -8.36
C GLU A 29 -9.95 1.57 -9.79
N VAL A 30 -10.86 0.59 -9.91
CA VAL A 30 -11.44 0.15 -11.19
C VAL A 30 -12.05 1.34 -11.92
N VAL A 31 -12.99 2.03 -11.28
CA VAL A 31 -13.85 3.03 -11.93
C VAL A 31 -13.14 4.38 -12.06
N GLY A 32 -12.35 4.78 -11.05
CA GLY A 32 -11.74 6.11 -11.00
C GLY A 32 -10.37 6.22 -11.66
N VAL A 33 -9.68 5.11 -11.89
CA VAL A 33 -8.30 5.11 -12.41
C VAL A 33 -8.22 4.24 -13.65
N ASP A 34 -8.63 2.99 -13.52
CA ASP A 34 -8.30 1.98 -14.52
C ASP A 34 -9.25 2.00 -15.72
N VAL A 35 -10.55 2.28 -15.53
CA VAL A 35 -11.50 2.51 -16.64
C VAL A 35 -11.08 3.72 -17.50
N PRO A 36 -10.76 4.91 -16.93
CA PRO A 36 -10.17 6.00 -17.70
C PRO A 36 -8.88 5.60 -18.42
N MET A 37 -8.01 4.82 -17.78
CA MET A 37 -6.76 4.33 -18.39
C MET A 37 -7.01 3.37 -19.57
N ILE A 38 -8.01 2.50 -19.49
CA ILE A 38 -8.42 1.61 -20.59
C ILE A 38 -8.98 2.42 -21.75
N GLY A 39 -9.86 3.38 -21.46
CA GLY A 39 -10.48 4.26 -22.46
C GLY A 39 -9.49 5.18 -23.16
N LEU A 40 -8.46 5.63 -22.44
CA LEU A 40 -7.42 6.54 -22.94
C LEU A 40 -6.11 5.84 -23.35
N ALA A 41 -6.13 4.51 -23.48
CA ALA A 41 -5.01 3.73 -23.99
C ALA A 41 -4.70 4.13 -25.45
N ARG A 42 -3.41 4.28 -25.77
CA ARG A 42 -2.94 4.82 -27.07
C ARG A 42 -2.96 3.79 -28.18
N ASN A 43 -2.93 2.50 -27.83
CA ASN A 43 -2.99 1.40 -28.77
C ASN A 43 -3.63 0.14 -28.14
N PRO A 44 -4.00 -0.86 -28.96
CA PRO A 44 -4.64 -2.09 -28.46
C PRO A 44 -3.79 -2.89 -27.47
N ALA A 45 -2.46 -2.87 -27.58
CA ALA A 45 -1.58 -3.61 -26.67
C ALA A 45 -1.53 -2.98 -25.28
N GLU A 46 -1.42 -1.65 -25.21
CA GLU A 46 -1.55 -0.90 -23.95
C GLU A 46 -2.91 -1.16 -23.29
N ARG A 47 -4.00 -1.14 -24.09
CA ARG A 47 -5.34 -1.44 -23.56
C ARG A 47 -5.41 -2.84 -22.94
N LYS A 48 -4.83 -3.85 -23.58
CA LYS A 48 -4.75 -5.23 -23.05
C LYS A 48 -3.92 -5.31 -21.77
N GLU A 49 -2.77 -4.64 -21.70
CA GLU A 49 -1.95 -4.60 -20.47
C GLU A 49 -2.71 -3.98 -19.29
N VAL A 50 -3.41 -2.87 -19.52
CA VAL A 50 -4.20 -2.20 -18.47
C VAL A 50 -5.37 -3.08 -18.03
N LEU A 51 -6.10 -3.69 -18.97
CA LEU A 51 -7.21 -4.61 -18.67
C LEU A 51 -6.76 -5.87 -17.91
N PHE A 52 -5.61 -6.43 -18.28
CA PHE A 52 -5.04 -7.59 -17.58
C PHE A 52 -4.66 -7.24 -16.15
N ARG A 53 -3.94 -6.13 -15.95
CA ARG A 53 -3.61 -5.62 -14.61
C ARG A 53 -4.88 -5.49 -13.76
N GLN A 54 -5.92 -4.91 -14.34
CA GLN A 54 -7.20 -4.72 -13.68
C GLN A 54 -7.87 -6.04 -13.28
N THR A 55 -7.79 -7.04 -14.15
CA THR A 55 -8.29 -8.39 -13.86
C THR A 55 -7.54 -9.00 -12.68
N VAL A 56 -6.22 -8.84 -12.61
CA VAL A 56 -5.41 -9.32 -11.47
C VAL A 56 -5.82 -8.63 -10.17
N ILE A 57 -6.03 -7.31 -10.17
CA ILE A 57 -6.52 -6.57 -8.99
C ILE A 57 -7.88 -7.08 -8.54
N LEU A 58 -8.82 -7.28 -9.48
CA LEU A 58 -10.16 -7.78 -9.17
C LEU A 58 -10.11 -9.20 -8.60
N VAL A 59 -9.34 -10.10 -9.21
CA VAL A 59 -9.17 -11.47 -8.71
C VAL A 59 -8.54 -11.47 -7.32
N ALA A 60 -7.50 -10.66 -7.10
CA ALA A 60 -6.89 -10.52 -5.78
C ALA A 60 -7.91 -10.02 -4.74
N ALA A 61 -8.62 -8.93 -5.03
CA ALA A 61 -9.53 -8.30 -4.07
C ALA A 61 -10.82 -9.10 -3.82
N PHE A 62 -11.41 -9.72 -4.84
CA PHE A 62 -12.74 -10.36 -4.75
C PHE A 62 -12.71 -11.87 -4.62
N MET A 63 -11.63 -12.53 -5.03
CA MET A 63 -11.51 -13.99 -4.93
C MET A 63 -10.45 -14.40 -3.91
N LEU A 64 -9.22 -13.88 -4.04
CA LEU A 64 -8.10 -14.35 -3.24
C LEU A 64 -8.18 -13.84 -1.80
N ALA A 65 -8.41 -12.55 -1.58
CA ALA A 65 -8.48 -11.96 -0.24
C ALA A 65 -9.56 -12.61 0.63
N PRO A 66 -10.82 -12.78 0.15
CA PRO A 66 -11.87 -13.40 0.95
C PRO A 66 -11.61 -14.89 1.24
N LEU A 67 -11.05 -15.62 0.27
CA LEU A 67 -10.70 -17.03 0.43
C LEU A 67 -9.58 -17.20 1.46
N HIS A 68 -8.53 -16.39 1.34
CA HIS A 68 -7.39 -16.36 2.26
C HIS A 68 -7.85 -16.01 3.68
N ALA A 69 -8.60 -14.91 3.82
CA ALA A 69 -9.23 -14.51 5.07
C ALA A 69 -10.03 -15.64 5.74
N TYR A 70 -10.84 -16.37 4.98
CA TYR A 70 -11.64 -17.47 5.50
C TYR A 70 -10.78 -18.61 6.07
N PHE A 71 -9.75 -19.03 5.34
CA PHE A 71 -8.84 -20.10 5.79
C PHE A 71 -8.01 -19.68 7.00
N PHE A 72 -7.38 -18.51 6.94
CA PHE A 72 -6.48 -18.05 8.00
C PHE A 72 -7.20 -17.62 9.27
N ARG A 73 -8.42 -17.08 9.17
CA ARG A 73 -9.26 -16.81 10.34
C ARG A 73 -9.50 -18.09 11.16
N ASN A 74 -9.83 -19.19 10.51
CA ASN A 74 -10.07 -20.46 11.20
C ASN A 74 -8.78 -21.02 11.80
N HIS A 75 -7.67 -20.97 11.05
CA HIS A 75 -6.37 -21.41 11.52
C HIS A 75 -5.91 -20.65 12.78
N TYR A 76 -5.91 -19.32 12.73
CA TYR A 76 -5.43 -18.49 13.84
C TYR A 76 -6.36 -18.51 15.05
N ALA A 77 -7.68 -18.60 14.86
CA ALA A 77 -8.62 -18.79 15.96
C ALA A 77 -8.37 -20.13 16.69
N ARG A 78 -8.16 -21.23 15.94
CA ARG A 78 -7.82 -22.54 16.50
C ARG A 78 -6.47 -22.50 17.23
N ARG A 79 -5.44 -21.94 16.61
CA ARG A 79 -4.10 -21.82 17.21
C ARG A 79 -4.10 -20.99 18.50
N ALA A 80 -4.85 -19.89 18.51
CA ALA A 80 -5.04 -19.06 19.71
C ALA A 80 -6.07 -19.65 20.69
N ARG A 81 -6.67 -20.80 20.39
CA ARG A 81 -7.71 -21.51 21.17
C ARG A 81 -8.93 -20.64 21.51
N ILE A 82 -9.31 -19.72 20.63
CA ILE A 82 -10.47 -18.84 20.81
C ILE A 82 -11.57 -19.18 19.79
N PRO A 83 -12.87 -18.96 20.12
CA PRO A 83 -13.94 -19.01 19.13
C PRO A 83 -13.65 -18.12 17.92
N LYS A 84 -13.88 -18.63 16.71
CA LYS A 84 -13.62 -17.92 15.45
C LYS A 84 -14.38 -16.61 15.33
N GLU A 85 -15.48 -16.45 16.06
CA GLU A 85 -16.29 -15.23 16.12
C GLU A 85 -15.53 -14.10 16.83
N LEU A 86 -14.65 -14.39 17.80
CA LEU A 86 -13.83 -13.38 18.47
C LEU A 86 -12.78 -12.73 17.55
N MET A 87 -12.50 -13.31 16.38
CA MET A 87 -11.69 -12.66 15.34
C MET A 87 -12.36 -11.39 14.80
N ARG A 88 -13.68 -11.24 14.98
CA ARG A 88 -14.46 -10.04 14.60
C ARG A 88 -14.40 -8.92 15.64
N PHE A 89 -13.73 -9.14 16.76
CA PHE A 89 -13.68 -8.19 17.87
C PHE A 89 -12.80 -6.97 17.52
N SER A 90 -13.34 -5.76 17.50
CA SER A 90 -12.63 -4.54 17.06
C SER A 90 -11.34 -4.25 17.84
N TYR A 91 -10.30 -3.75 17.16
CA TYR A 91 -9.06 -3.25 17.75
C TYR A 91 -9.31 -2.09 18.72
N GLU A 92 -10.35 -1.27 18.51
CA GLU A 92 -10.71 -0.20 19.45
C GLU A 92 -11.11 -0.77 20.82
N HIS A 93 -11.84 -1.88 20.84
CA HIS A 93 -12.18 -2.59 22.08
C HIS A 93 -10.96 -3.29 22.71
N LEU A 94 -9.83 -3.43 21.99
CA LEU A 94 -8.59 -3.98 22.52
C LEU A 94 -7.65 -2.89 23.08
N LEU A 95 -8.02 -1.60 23.06
CA LEU A 95 -7.14 -0.50 23.49
C LEU A 95 -6.93 -0.39 25.01
N SER A 96 -7.84 -0.93 25.82
CA SER A 96 -7.75 -0.92 27.28
C SER A 96 -8.63 -2.01 27.91
N GLY A 97 -8.34 -2.39 29.15
CA GLY A 97 -9.17 -3.35 29.88
C GLY A 97 -10.63 -2.92 30.04
N LYS A 98 -10.89 -1.63 30.26
CA LYS A 98 -12.27 -1.08 30.33
C LYS A 98 -12.99 -1.17 28.97
N ALA A 99 -12.33 -0.76 27.89
CA ALA A 99 -12.88 -0.88 26.53
C ALA A 99 -13.12 -2.34 26.13
N PHE A 100 -12.24 -3.24 26.57
CA PHE A 100 -12.37 -4.68 26.36
C PHE A 100 -13.58 -5.26 27.08
N ALA A 101 -13.75 -4.94 28.37
CA ALA A 101 -14.90 -5.40 29.16
C ALA A 101 -16.24 -4.91 28.56
N HIS A 102 -16.31 -3.63 28.20
CA HIS A 102 -17.50 -3.06 27.56
C HIS A 102 -17.79 -3.73 26.20
N GLY A 103 -16.80 -3.77 25.31
CA GLY A 103 -16.94 -4.38 23.99
C GLY A 103 -17.28 -5.87 24.05
N LEU A 104 -16.76 -6.60 25.04
CA LEU A 104 -17.07 -8.02 25.26
C LEU A 104 -18.52 -8.18 25.73
N GLY A 105 -19.00 -7.30 26.61
CA GLY A 105 -20.40 -7.27 27.05
C GLY A 105 -21.37 -7.10 25.88
N ASP A 106 -21.10 -6.17 24.96
CA ASP A 106 -21.93 -5.94 23.79
C ASP A 106 -21.80 -7.06 22.75
N PHE A 107 -20.58 -7.56 22.51
CA PHE A 107 -20.35 -8.66 21.60
C PHE A 107 -21.11 -9.93 22.03
N LEU A 108 -21.15 -10.23 23.32
CA LEU A 108 -21.88 -11.37 23.87
C LEU A 108 -23.40 -11.30 23.66
N LYS A 109 -23.96 -10.11 23.40
CA LYS A 109 -25.38 -9.94 23.04
C LYS A 109 -25.65 -10.30 21.57
N THR A 110 -24.64 -10.23 20.72
CA THR A 110 -24.75 -10.42 19.25
C THR A 110 -24.38 -11.82 18.76
N VAL A 111 -23.91 -12.71 19.64
CA VAL A 111 -23.44 -14.06 19.27
C VAL A 111 -24.40 -15.16 19.72
N THR A 112 -24.29 -16.32 19.09
CA THR A 112 -25.12 -17.48 19.44
C THR A 112 -24.94 -17.90 20.90
N PRO A 113 -25.96 -18.51 21.54
CA PRO A 113 -25.86 -19.00 22.91
C PRO A 113 -24.68 -19.98 23.12
N LYS A 114 -24.38 -20.82 22.13
CA LYS A 114 -23.24 -21.76 22.16
C LYS A 114 -21.90 -21.02 22.21
N THR A 115 -21.72 -20.03 21.34
CA THR A 115 -20.52 -19.17 21.31
C THR A 115 -20.39 -18.38 22.61
N ARG A 116 -21.51 -17.84 23.14
CA ARG A 116 -21.55 -17.10 24.40
C ARG A 116 -21.05 -17.92 25.58
N ARG A 117 -21.50 -19.17 25.70
CA ARG A 117 -21.04 -20.11 26.76
C ARG A 117 -19.55 -20.43 26.61
N ALA A 118 -19.08 -20.68 25.39
CA ALA A 118 -17.66 -20.96 25.13
C ALA A 118 -16.76 -19.78 25.53
N ILE A 119 -17.15 -18.54 25.19
CA ILE A 119 -16.41 -17.33 25.55
C ILE A 119 -16.39 -17.12 27.07
N ARG A 120 -17.53 -17.31 27.75
CA ARG A 120 -17.62 -17.18 29.21
C ARG A 120 -16.71 -18.19 29.93
N ARG A 121 -16.72 -19.46 29.50
CA ARG A 121 -15.81 -20.49 30.04
C ARG A 121 -14.34 -20.12 29.83
N LEU A 122 -14.00 -19.66 28.62
CA LEU A 122 -12.64 -19.21 28.30
C LEU A 122 -12.18 -18.03 29.18
N ALA A 123 -13.04 -17.03 29.38
CA ALA A 123 -12.75 -15.87 30.21
C ALA A 123 -12.54 -16.25 31.69
N GLN A 124 -13.29 -17.24 32.19
CA GLN A 124 -13.14 -17.78 33.55
C GLN A 124 -11.86 -18.61 33.72
N THR A 125 -11.46 -19.39 32.71
CA THR A 125 -10.24 -20.23 32.76
C THR A 125 -8.91 -19.46 32.60
N THR A 126 -8.93 -18.19 32.18
CA THR A 126 -7.71 -17.41 31.89
C THR A 126 -6.94 -16.87 33.11
N VAL A 127 -7.30 -17.28 34.33
CA VAL A 127 -6.55 -16.89 35.56
C VAL A 127 -5.17 -17.59 35.63
N VAL A 128 -4.98 -18.75 34.98
CA VAL A 128 -3.72 -19.52 35.06
C VAL A 128 -3.38 -20.18 33.71
N SER A 129 -2.84 -19.42 32.74
CA SER A 129 -2.38 -20.00 31.47
C SER A 129 -1.06 -19.40 31.02
N PRO A 130 -0.09 -20.21 30.52
CA PRO A 130 1.21 -19.75 30.03
C PRO A 130 1.15 -18.86 28.77
N HIS A 131 -0.05 -18.53 28.26
CA HIS A 131 -0.26 -17.70 27.07
C HIS A 131 -1.05 -16.38 27.31
N GLY A 132 -1.22 -15.95 28.56
CA GLY A 132 -1.76 -14.63 28.91
C GLY A 132 -3.28 -14.46 28.79
N SER A 133 -3.78 -13.27 29.19
CA SER A 133 -5.21 -12.94 29.25
C SER A 133 -5.93 -13.09 27.90
N LEU A 134 -7.25 -13.36 27.91
CA LEU A 134 -8.08 -13.47 26.70
C LEU A 134 -7.89 -12.29 25.73
N HIS A 135 -7.71 -11.08 26.28
CA HIS A 135 -7.36 -9.86 25.56
C HIS A 135 -6.09 -10.02 24.70
N LYS A 136 -5.01 -10.58 25.27
CA LYS A 136 -3.75 -10.82 24.57
C LYS A 136 -3.88 -11.87 23.47
N ARG A 137 -4.62 -12.95 23.73
CA ARG A 137 -4.84 -14.03 22.75
C ARG A 137 -5.61 -13.54 21.51
N ILE A 138 -6.65 -12.72 21.70
CA ILE A 138 -7.39 -12.12 20.58
C ILE A 138 -6.48 -11.18 19.77
N LEU A 139 -5.71 -10.33 20.46
CA LEU A 139 -4.82 -9.37 19.82
C LEU A 139 -3.72 -10.06 19.00
N ASP A 140 -3.11 -11.11 19.55
CA ASP A 140 -2.09 -11.91 18.86
C ASP A 140 -2.67 -12.63 17.63
N ALA A 141 -3.84 -13.25 17.76
CA ALA A 141 -4.51 -13.91 16.65
C ALA A 141 -4.83 -12.93 15.51
N LYS A 142 -5.41 -11.76 15.83
CA LYS A 142 -5.72 -10.73 14.83
C LYS A 142 -4.47 -10.16 14.17
N THR A 143 -3.41 -9.91 14.94
CA THR A 143 -2.15 -9.38 14.40
C THR A 143 -1.50 -10.38 13.44
N ASN A 144 -1.47 -11.67 13.80
CA ASN A 144 -0.89 -12.71 12.94
C ASN A 144 -1.69 -12.88 11.64
N MET A 145 -3.03 -12.89 11.73
CA MET A 145 -3.90 -12.92 10.55
C MET A 145 -3.62 -11.71 9.65
N MET A 146 -3.56 -10.51 10.23
CA MET A 146 -3.26 -9.29 9.49
C MET A 146 -1.89 -9.33 8.82
N THR A 147 -0.86 -9.88 9.46
CA THR A 147 0.48 -10.00 8.85
C THR A 147 0.43 -10.85 7.59
N VAL A 148 -0.19 -12.03 7.63
CA VAL A 148 -0.21 -12.94 6.48
C VAL A 148 -1.08 -12.39 5.36
N ASP A 149 -2.26 -11.86 5.68
CA ASP A 149 -3.13 -11.20 4.71
C ASP A 149 -2.38 -10.04 4.01
N LEU A 150 -1.77 -9.16 4.79
CA LEU A 150 -0.99 -8.04 4.25
C LEU A 150 0.24 -8.47 3.45
N MET A 151 0.89 -9.56 3.85
CA MET A 151 2.06 -10.08 3.14
C MET A 151 1.66 -10.63 1.77
N LEU A 152 0.57 -11.40 1.69
CA LEU A 152 0.06 -11.92 0.42
C LEU A 152 -0.36 -10.79 -0.51
N GLU A 153 -1.21 -9.89 -0.02
CA GLU A 153 -1.67 -8.75 -0.81
C GLU A 153 -0.49 -7.84 -1.19
N GLY A 154 0.39 -7.54 -0.25
CA GLY A 154 1.60 -6.77 -0.48
C GLY A 154 2.48 -7.38 -1.56
N LEU A 155 2.65 -8.71 -1.57
CA LEU A 155 3.43 -9.40 -2.59
C LEU A 155 2.81 -9.28 -3.99
N ILE A 156 1.50 -9.47 -4.11
CA ILE A 156 0.79 -9.38 -5.39
C ILE A 156 0.85 -7.95 -5.92
N PHE A 157 0.47 -6.98 -5.09
CA PHE A 157 0.38 -5.57 -5.50
C PHE A 157 1.76 -4.96 -5.73
N ALA A 158 2.77 -5.24 -4.89
CA ALA A 158 4.13 -4.73 -5.10
C ALA A 158 4.79 -5.28 -6.39
N ASN A 159 4.36 -6.46 -6.86
CA ASN A 159 4.89 -7.07 -8.08
C ASN A 159 3.98 -6.88 -9.30
N LEU A 160 2.87 -6.15 -9.17
CA LEU A 160 1.88 -6.01 -10.22
C LEU A 160 2.43 -5.37 -11.49
N GLY A 161 3.34 -4.40 -11.37
CA GLY A 161 4.05 -3.81 -12.50
C GLY A 161 4.90 -4.82 -13.28
N PHE A 162 5.58 -5.74 -12.59
CA PHE A 162 6.36 -6.82 -13.22
C PHE A 162 5.46 -7.85 -13.91
N ILE A 163 4.36 -8.23 -13.26
CA ILE A 163 3.35 -9.15 -13.80
C ILE A 163 2.73 -8.55 -15.08
N LYS A 164 2.37 -7.25 -15.04
CA LYS A 164 1.87 -6.49 -16.19
C LYS A 164 2.89 -6.48 -17.34
N ASN A 165 4.16 -6.20 -17.05
CA ASN A 165 5.21 -6.17 -18.07
C ASN A 165 5.47 -7.55 -18.70
N ALA A 166 5.41 -8.62 -17.89
CA ALA A 166 5.56 -9.99 -18.39
C ALA A 166 4.42 -10.34 -19.35
N PHE A 167 3.17 -10.00 -18.98
CA PHE A 167 2.02 -10.14 -19.86
C PHE A 167 2.15 -9.30 -21.14
N GLY A 168 2.60 -8.06 -20.99
CA GLY A 168 2.94 -7.17 -22.11
C GLY A 168 3.88 -7.78 -23.12
N ARG A 169 4.98 -8.36 -22.63
CA ARG A 169 5.95 -9.06 -23.45
C ARG A 169 5.37 -10.31 -24.10
N LEU A 170 4.52 -11.05 -23.39
CA LEU A 170 3.83 -12.22 -23.92
C LEU A 170 2.94 -11.85 -25.12
N ILE A 171 2.16 -10.77 -25.01
CA ILE A 171 1.22 -10.38 -26.08
C ILE A 171 1.89 -9.63 -27.25
N THR A 172 3.02 -8.95 -27.02
CA THR A 172 3.66 -8.09 -28.03
C THR A 172 4.96 -8.66 -28.59
N GLY A 173 5.56 -9.66 -27.94
CA GLY A 173 6.93 -10.12 -28.20
C GLY A 173 8.02 -9.11 -27.81
N LYS A 174 7.64 -7.94 -27.28
CA LYS A 174 8.50 -6.76 -27.13
C LYS A 174 8.74 -6.42 -25.66
N LYS A 175 9.92 -5.89 -25.35
CA LYS A 175 10.32 -5.48 -23.97
C LYS A 175 10.05 -4.00 -23.69
N GLN A 176 9.76 -3.22 -24.72
CA GLN A 176 9.55 -1.77 -24.67
C GLN A 176 8.20 -1.45 -24.01
N PHE A 177 8.06 -0.19 -23.59
CA PHE A 177 6.80 0.29 -23.04
C PHE A 177 5.71 0.30 -24.11
N THR A 178 4.60 -0.40 -23.86
CA THR A 178 3.48 -0.49 -24.80
C THR A 178 2.87 0.86 -25.14
N GLY A 179 2.85 1.83 -24.21
CA GLY A 179 2.36 3.18 -24.49
C GLY A 179 3.24 4.01 -25.44
N GLU A 180 4.45 3.55 -25.76
CA GLU A 180 5.31 4.12 -26.81
C GLU A 180 5.09 3.44 -28.17
N MET A 181 4.53 2.24 -28.18
CA MET A 181 4.23 1.50 -29.41
C MET A 181 3.13 2.23 -30.18
N GLY A 182 3.38 2.51 -31.47
CA GLY A 182 2.45 3.27 -32.32
C GLY A 182 2.63 4.79 -32.26
N VAL A 183 3.51 5.32 -31.39
CA VAL A 183 3.90 6.75 -31.45
C VAL A 183 4.99 6.99 -32.50
N VAL A 184 5.89 6.01 -32.65
CA VAL A 184 7.05 6.00 -33.56
C VAL A 184 7.29 4.57 -34.07
N SER A 185 8.10 4.43 -35.13
CA SER A 185 8.41 3.10 -35.70
C SER A 185 9.25 2.26 -34.73
N GLN A 186 9.17 0.94 -34.89
CA GLN A 186 9.88 -0.01 -34.04
C GLN A 186 11.40 0.20 -34.07
N ASN A 187 11.98 0.38 -35.25
CA ASN A 187 13.43 0.61 -35.40
C ASN A 187 13.89 1.87 -34.65
N THR A 188 13.06 2.92 -34.63
CA THR A 188 13.37 4.14 -33.87
C THR A 188 13.28 3.90 -32.37
N LEU A 189 12.29 3.14 -31.89
CA LEU A 189 12.21 2.76 -30.48
C LEU A 189 13.41 1.93 -30.05
N ASP A 190 13.80 0.95 -30.86
CA ASP A 190 14.96 0.09 -30.55
C ASP A 190 16.24 0.90 -30.48
N ALA A 191 16.44 1.85 -31.41
CA ALA A 191 17.57 2.78 -31.37
C ALA A 191 17.55 3.70 -30.13
N MET A 192 16.38 4.21 -29.72
CA MET A 192 16.24 5.01 -28.51
C MET A 192 16.61 4.21 -27.26
N TYR A 193 16.14 2.98 -27.13
CA TYR A 193 16.44 2.11 -25.99
C TYR A 193 17.92 1.66 -25.96
N ALA A 194 18.50 1.35 -27.13
CA ALA A 194 19.92 1.02 -27.25
C ALA A 194 20.81 2.20 -26.82
N ARG A 195 20.49 3.43 -27.28
CA ARG A 195 21.22 4.64 -26.88
C ARG A 195 21.17 4.86 -25.36
N ARG A 196 20.00 4.66 -24.75
CA ARG A 196 19.84 4.77 -23.29
C ARG A 196 20.62 3.70 -22.54
N HIS A 197 20.63 2.46 -23.04
CA HIS A 197 21.40 1.37 -22.44
C HIS A 197 22.90 1.67 -22.47
N ASN A 198 23.39 2.20 -23.60
CA ASN A 198 24.80 2.57 -23.75
C ASN A 198 25.18 3.77 -22.86
N GLN A 199 24.31 4.77 -22.73
CA GLN A 199 24.51 5.91 -21.81
C GLN A 199 24.45 5.48 -20.35
N ALA A 200 23.57 4.54 -20.01
CA ALA A 200 23.56 3.94 -18.68
C ALA A 200 24.89 3.24 -18.45
N GLY A 201 25.34 2.33 -19.32
CA GLY A 201 26.57 1.55 -19.15
C GLY A 201 27.88 2.34 -18.94
N GLN A 202 27.88 3.66 -19.15
CA GLN A 202 28.99 4.56 -18.79
C GLN A 202 29.02 4.93 -17.28
N GLN A 203 27.97 4.62 -16.52
CA GLN A 203 27.90 4.81 -15.07
C GLN A 203 28.49 3.60 -14.32
N ASN A 204 28.98 3.83 -13.10
CA ASN A 204 29.65 2.82 -12.28
C ASN A 204 28.91 1.46 -12.27
N PRO A 205 29.56 0.36 -12.73
CA PRO A 205 28.91 -0.94 -12.95
C PRO A 205 28.39 -1.57 -11.65
N ILE A 206 29.01 -1.26 -10.50
CA ILE A 206 28.58 -1.76 -9.19
C ILE A 206 27.26 -1.07 -8.78
N ALA A 207 27.18 0.25 -8.95
CA ALA A 207 25.97 1.02 -8.64
C ALA A 207 24.78 0.55 -9.49
N GLN A 208 25.01 0.18 -10.74
CA GLN A 208 23.99 -0.37 -11.62
C GLN A 208 23.52 -1.76 -11.20
N LYS A 209 24.46 -2.64 -10.85
CA LYS A 209 24.12 -3.97 -10.35
C LYS A 209 23.27 -3.87 -9.08
N CYS A 210 23.66 -3.01 -8.13
CA CYS A 210 22.88 -2.75 -6.91
C CYS A 210 21.49 -2.17 -7.22
N LEU A 211 21.40 -1.18 -8.12
CA LEU A 211 20.13 -0.59 -8.51
C LEU A 211 19.20 -1.60 -9.19
N SER A 212 19.76 -2.48 -10.04
CA SER A 212 18.98 -3.52 -10.72
C SER A 212 18.43 -4.57 -9.75
N LEU A 213 19.23 -4.98 -8.76
CA LEU A 213 18.80 -5.89 -7.70
C LEU A 213 17.73 -5.24 -6.83
N PHE A 214 17.91 -3.97 -6.47
CA PHE A 214 16.92 -3.22 -5.71
C PHE A 214 15.61 -3.04 -6.49
N GLN A 215 15.66 -2.73 -7.79
CA GLN A 215 14.46 -2.64 -8.64
C GLN A 215 13.72 -3.98 -8.71
N ARG A 216 14.46 -5.10 -8.85
CA ARG A 216 13.87 -6.43 -8.99
C ARG A 216 13.30 -7.00 -7.68
N TRP A 217 14.00 -6.80 -6.56
CA TRP A 217 13.68 -7.44 -5.29
C TRP A 217 13.18 -6.49 -4.21
N GLY A 218 13.40 -5.18 -4.37
CA GLY A 218 12.98 -4.15 -3.42
C GLY A 218 11.48 -4.18 -3.10
N PRO A 219 10.58 -4.26 -4.09
CA PRO A 219 9.14 -4.33 -3.83
C PRO A 219 8.76 -5.58 -3.02
N THR A 220 9.34 -6.73 -3.36
CA THR A 220 9.15 -7.99 -2.62
C THR A 220 9.71 -7.90 -1.20
N ALA A 221 10.91 -7.33 -1.03
CA ALA A 221 11.50 -7.11 0.29
C ALA A 221 10.65 -6.15 1.13
N MET A 222 10.10 -5.09 0.54
CA MET A 222 9.18 -4.17 1.21
C MET A 222 7.88 -4.86 1.62
N ALA A 223 7.32 -5.74 0.78
CA ALA A 223 6.14 -6.52 1.12
C ALA A 223 6.42 -7.52 2.26
N VAL A 224 7.52 -8.28 2.19
CA VAL A 224 7.85 -9.33 3.16
C VAL A 224 8.35 -8.76 4.49
N ALA A 225 9.16 -7.70 4.48
CA ALA A 225 9.70 -7.09 5.69
C ALA A 225 8.81 -5.97 6.25
N GLY A 226 8.13 -5.21 5.39
CA GLY A 226 7.29 -4.09 5.81
C GLY A 226 5.97 -4.51 6.44
N THR A 227 5.39 -5.63 6.01
CA THR A 227 4.08 -6.10 6.53
C THR A 227 4.17 -6.62 7.98
N PRO A 228 5.17 -7.41 8.40
CA PRO A 228 5.33 -7.79 9.79
C PRO A 228 5.68 -6.59 10.68
N LEU A 229 6.45 -5.62 10.16
CA LEU A 229 6.77 -4.40 10.89
C LEU A 229 5.53 -3.55 11.14
N LEU A 230 4.65 -3.38 10.15
CA LEU A 230 3.37 -2.68 10.31
C LEU A 230 2.48 -3.40 11.33
N ALA A 231 2.40 -4.73 11.26
CA ALA A 231 1.60 -5.51 12.20
C ALA A 231 2.14 -5.46 13.63
N GLN A 232 3.46 -5.57 13.80
CA GLN A 232 4.15 -5.37 15.08
C GLN A 232 3.91 -3.96 15.62
N ALA A 233 4.06 -2.92 14.80
CA ALA A 233 3.84 -1.54 15.21
C ALA A 233 2.39 -1.32 15.68
N MET A 234 1.42 -1.90 14.98
CA MET A 234 0.01 -1.84 15.38
C MET A 234 -0.23 -2.57 16.71
N LYS A 235 0.34 -3.76 16.90
CA LYS A 235 0.29 -4.50 18.16
C LYS A 235 0.89 -3.68 19.32
N ARG A 236 2.08 -3.08 19.12
CA ARG A 236 2.74 -2.22 20.11
C ARG A 236 1.91 -0.98 20.45
N ALA A 237 1.29 -0.38 19.45
CA ALA A 237 0.40 0.78 19.61
C ALA A 237 -0.83 0.43 20.48
N VAL A 238 -1.45 -0.74 20.26
CA VAL A 238 -2.60 -1.22 21.06
C VAL A 238 -2.19 -1.55 22.50
N TYR A 239 -0.99 -2.11 22.71
CA TYR A 239 -0.46 -2.39 24.05
C TYR A 239 0.02 -1.16 24.83
N LYS A 240 -0.03 0.05 24.26
CA LYS A 240 0.52 1.27 24.87
C LYS A 240 2.01 1.13 25.25
N GLN A 241 2.78 0.32 24.53
CA GLN A 241 4.21 0.20 24.81
C GLN A 241 4.90 1.52 24.48
N ALA A 242 5.47 2.16 25.51
CA ALA A 242 6.29 3.34 25.33
C ALA A 242 7.56 2.96 24.57
N SER A 243 7.91 3.73 23.54
CA SER A 243 9.23 3.64 22.92
C SER A 243 10.12 4.74 23.50
N PRO A 244 11.38 4.42 23.86
CA PRO A 244 12.36 5.45 24.23
C PRO A 244 12.67 6.39 23.06
N ASN A 245 12.37 5.98 21.82
CA ASN A 245 12.52 6.83 20.64
C ASN A 245 11.27 7.73 20.46
N PRO A 246 11.43 9.07 20.46
CA PRO A 246 10.30 10.00 20.37
C PRO A 246 9.55 9.92 19.04
N VAL A 247 10.21 9.56 17.94
CA VAL A 247 9.60 9.40 16.62
C VAL A 247 8.72 8.15 16.60
N LEU A 248 9.22 7.02 17.09
CA LEU A 248 8.44 5.78 17.21
C LEU A 248 7.25 5.96 18.15
N ASN A 249 7.43 6.71 19.24
CA ASN A 249 6.32 7.00 20.16
C ASN A 249 5.24 7.89 19.53
N ARG A 250 5.60 8.86 18.66
CA ARG A 250 4.62 9.60 17.84
C ARG A 250 3.88 8.68 16.89
N MET A 251 4.59 7.80 16.19
CA MET A 251 4.00 6.83 15.27
C MET A 251 3.02 5.89 16.00
N TYR A 252 3.39 5.35 17.15
CA TYR A 252 2.49 4.49 17.93
C TYR A 252 1.25 5.23 18.43
N ARG A 253 1.38 6.50 18.86
CA ARG A 253 0.23 7.34 19.21
C ARG A 253 -0.68 7.59 18.00
N PHE A 254 -0.10 7.83 16.83
CA PHE A 254 -0.85 7.97 15.59
C PHE A 254 -1.59 6.68 15.21
N LEU A 255 -0.91 5.53 15.19
CA LEU A 255 -1.54 4.24 14.90
C LEU A 255 -2.65 3.91 15.91
N ARG A 256 -2.43 4.20 17.19
CA ARG A 256 -3.41 3.97 18.25
C ARG A 256 -4.66 4.84 18.09
N SER A 257 -4.51 6.12 17.76
CA SER A 257 -5.66 7.02 17.49
C SER A 257 -6.43 6.63 16.24
N HIS A 258 -5.83 5.83 15.35
CA HIS A 258 -6.41 5.37 14.10
C HIS A 258 -6.70 3.86 14.09
N ALA A 259 -6.75 3.21 15.25
CA ALA A 259 -6.87 1.75 15.36
C ALA A 259 -8.05 1.15 14.59
N ARG A 260 -9.21 1.83 14.56
CA ARG A 260 -10.37 1.45 13.72
C ARG A 260 -10.07 1.30 12.23
N HIS A 261 -9.09 2.03 11.72
CA HIS A 261 -8.71 1.96 10.31
C HIS A 261 -7.88 0.71 9.98
N PHE A 262 -7.45 -0.04 10.99
CA PHE A 262 -6.73 -1.31 10.85
C PHE A 262 -7.61 -2.53 11.17
N ASP A 263 -8.90 -2.32 11.46
CA ASP A 263 -9.82 -3.42 11.74
C ASP A 263 -10.24 -4.17 10.48
N TYR A 264 -10.18 -5.50 10.57
CA TYR A 264 -10.76 -6.39 9.58
C TYR A 264 -12.24 -6.57 9.89
N LYS A 265 -13.12 -6.06 9.01
CA LYS A 265 -14.54 -6.36 9.11
C LYS A 265 -14.76 -7.79 8.63
N GLU A 266 -15.33 -8.61 9.51
CA GLU A 266 -15.64 -10.03 9.29
C GLU A 266 -14.46 -10.97 8.99
N GLY A 267 -13.23 -10.45 9.01
CA GLY A 267 -12.05 -11.11 8.47
C GLY A 267 -11.91 -10.97 6.95
N LEU A 268 -12.96 -10.54 6.24
CA LEU A 268 -13.04 -10.57 4.78
C LEU A 268 -12.59 -9.25 4.12
N MET A 269 -12.59 -8.15 4.86
CA MET A 269 -12.31 -6.82 4.31
C MET A 269 -11.23 -6.11 5.10
N LEU A 270 -10.18 -5.67 4.40
CA LEU A 270 -9.14 -4.84 4.99
C LEU A 270 -9.71 -3.49 5.43
N GLY A 271 -9.20 -2.98 6.55
CA GLY A 271 -9.41 -1.61 6.97
C GLY A 271 -8.70 -0.61 6.04
N LEU A 272 -9.06 0.67 6.14
CA LEU A 272 -8.50 1.75 5.31
C LEU A 272 -6.96 1.86 5.39
N GLY A 273 -6.38 1.64 6.58
CA GLY A 273 -4.93 1.73 6.82
C GLY A 273 -4.13 0.66 6.07
N PRO A 274 -4.43 -0.64 6.26
CA PRO A 274 -3.85 -1.74 5.48
C PRO A 274 -3.96 -1.52 3.96
N ILE A 275 -5.11 -1.01 3.50
CA ILE A 275 -5.36 -0.72 2.09
C ILE A 275 -4.46 0.40 1.55
N LEU A 276 -4.25 1.47 2.33
CA LEU A 276 -3.35 2.56 2.00
C LEU A 276 -1.91 2.06 1.86
N PHE A 277 -1.47 1.22 2.79
CA PHE A 277 -0.14 0.61 2.74
C PHE A 277 0.06 -0.22 1.46
N ILE A 278 -0.89 -1.07 1.11
CA ILE A 278 -0.87 -1.85 -0.15
C ILE A 278 -0.87 -0.94 -1.38
N GLY A 279 -1.61 0.17 -1.35
CA GLY A 279 -1.61 1.17 -2.43
C GLY A 279 -0.24 1.79 -2.66
N ILE A 280 0.45 2.18 -1.58
CA ILE A 280 1.83 2.70 -1.66
C ILE A 280 2.78 1.64 -2.19
N LEU A 281 2.67 0.38 -1.74
CA LEU A 281 3.49 -0.72 -2.25
C LEU A 281 3.28 -0.95 -3.75
N ASN A 282 2.04 -0.89 -4.23
CA ASN A 282 1.69 -1.00 -5.65
C ASN A 282 2.38 0.11 -6.46
N ASP A 283 2.27 1.35 -6.01
CA ASP A 283 2.84 2.50 -6.73
C ASP A 283 4.37 2.46 -6.77
N VAL A 284 5.01 2.11 -5.66
CA VAL A 284 6.48 1.92 -5.63
C VAL A 284 6.88 0.77 -6.54
N GLY A 285 6.16 -0.36 -6.48
CA GLY A 285 6.37 -1.52 -7.32
C GLY A 285 6.30 -1.20 -8.82
N ASP A 286 5.28 -0.47 -9.25
CA ASP A 286 5.13 -0.04 -10.65
C ASP A 286 6.21 0.96 -11.10
N VAL A 287 6.64 1.88 -10.22
CA VAL A 287 7.76 2.80 -10.52
C VAL A 287 9.06 2.03 -10.70
N MET A 288 9.29 1.00 -9.89
CA MET A 288 10.46 0.13 -9.96
C MET A 288 10.41 -0.81 -11.18
N ALA A 289 9.21 -1.23 -11.59
CA ALA A 289 9.00 -2.06 -12.77
C ALA A 289 9.02 -1.29 -14.10
N ALA A 290 8.97 0.05 -14.10
CA ALA A 290 8.85 0.84 -15.33
C ALA A 290 9.99 0.57 -16.34
N ARG A 291 9.63 0.31 -17.61
CA ARG A 291 10.54 -0.07 -18.70
C ARG A 291 11.28 1.12 -19.31
N SER A 292 10.77 2.33 -19.15
CA SER A 292 11.39 3.56 -19.66
C SER A 292 11.21 4.74 -18.69
N PRO A 293 12.02 5.80 -18.82
CA PRO A 293 11.78 7.05 -18.09
C PRO A 293 10.40 7.65 -18.37
N HIS A 294 9.86 7.44 -19.58
CA HIS A 294 8.52 7.88 -19.94
C HIS A 294 7.46 7.06 -19.21
N GLU A 295 7.57 5.72 -19.16
CA GLU A 295 6.68 4.87 -18.35
C GLU A 295 6.79 5.21 -16.87
N ARG A 296 8.00 5.46 -16.35
CA ARG A 296 8.21 5.81 -14.93
C ARG A 296 7.52 7.12 -14.57
N ARG A 297 7.68 8.15 -15.41
CA ARG A 297 6.98 9.43 -15.26
C ARG A 297 5.47 9.22 -15.37
N GLU A 298 5.05 8.35 -16.27
CA GLU A 298 3.65 8.05 -16.48
C GLU A 298 3.02 7.40 -15.27
N VAL A 299 3.64 6.36 -14.73
CA VAL A 299 3.24 5.73 -13.46
C VAL A 299 3.26 6.76 -12.33
N PHE A 300 4.33 7.53 -12.17
CA PHE A 300 4.44 8.49 -11.07
C PHE A 300 3.33 9.56 -11.12
N LEU A 301 3.11 10.18 -12.29
CA LEU A 301 2.12 11.26 -12.44
C LEU A 301 0.68 10.76 -12.53
N LYS A 302 0.45 9.53 -13.00
CA LYS A 302 -0.89 8.95 -13.09
C LYS A 302 -1.30 8.15 -11.88
N ARG A 303 -0.37 7.73 -11.01
CA ARG A 303 -0.72 6.89 -9.86
C ARG A 303 -0.54 7.58 -8.54
N LEU A 304 0.56 8.28 -8.31
CA LEU A 304 0.78 8.92 -7.01
C LEU A 304 -0.28 9.99 -6.68
N PRO A 305 -0.62 10.93 -7.59
CA PRO A 305 -1.71 11.87 -7.35
C PRO A 305 -3.04 11.15 -7.26
N VAL A 306 -3.23 10.07 -8.00
CA VAL A 306 -4.47 9.32 -8.04
C VAL A 306 -4.70 8.56 -6.74
N THR A 307 -3.71 7.85 -6.22
CA THR A 307 -3.69 7.23 -4.89
C THR A 307 -3.91 8.29 -3.80
N VAL A 308 -3.27 9.45 -3.89
CA VAL A 308 -3.48 10.54 -2.92
C VAL A 308 -4.91 11.10 -3.00
N THR A 309 -5.42 11.40 -4.20
CA THR A 309 -6.80 11.83 -4.45
C THR A 309 -7.82 10.74 -4.11
N PHE A 310 -7.42 9.48 -4.16
CA PHE A 310 -8.26 8.34 -3.81
C PHE A 310 -8.47 8.23 -2.30
N PHE A 311 -7.39 8.26 -1.53
CA PHE A 311 -7.45 8.10 -0.07
C PHE A 311 -7.78 9.40 0.67
N PHE A 312 -7.50 10.56 0.04
CA PHE A 312 -7.62 11.87 0.65
C PHE A 312 -8.38 12.89 -0.22
N GLY A 313 -8.68 12.61 -1.48
CA GLY A 313 -9.37 13.57 -2.35
C GLY A 313 -10.86 13.70 -2.02
N ASP A 314 -11.50 12.66 -1.49
CA ASP A 314 -12.82 12.78 -0.87
C ASP A 314 -12.79 13.80 0.28
N LEU A 315 -11.74 13.82 1.10
CA LEU A 315 -11.56 14.82 2.17
C LEU A 315 -11.37 16.23 1.62
N ILE A 316 -10.62 16.38 0.53
CA ILE A 316 -10.36 17.69 -0.09
C ILE A 316 -11.66 18.24 -0.69
N TRP A 317 -12.34 17.47 -1.55
CA TRP A 317 -13.57 17.91 -2.19
C TRP A 317 -14.71 18.07 -1.19
N MET A 318 -14.85 17.17 -0.21
CA MET A 318 -15.85 17.33 0.85
C MET A 318 -15.54 18.53 1.73
N GLY A 319 -14.27 18.85 1.98
CA GLY A 319 -13.86 20.07 2.70
C GLY A 319 -14.21 21.34 1.92
N LEU A 320 -13.96 21.35 0.60
CA LEU A 320 -14.33 22.46 -0.29
C LEU A 320 -15.86 22.61 -0.38
N MET A 321 -16.59 21.51 -0.57
CA MET A 321 -18.05 21.49 -0.60
C MET A 321 -18.67 21.88 0.74
N ALA A 322 -18.09 21.46 1.87
CA ALA A 322 -18.54 21.88 3.18
C ALA A 322 -18.38 23.39 3.37
N LYS A 323 -17.25 23.98 2.95
CA LYS A 323 -17.05 25.43 2.97
C LYS A 323 -18.03 26.18 2.06
N ALA A 324 -18.28 25.66 0.86
CA ALA A 324 -19.15 26.31 -0.13
C ALA A 324 -20.65 26.21 0.21
N PHE A 325 -21.10 25.10 0.80
CA PHE A 325 -22.53 24.79 0.91
C PHE A 325 -23.08 24.70 2.34
N SER A 326 -22.24 24.61 3.38
CA SER A 326 -22.73 24.45 4.77
C SER A 326 -23.62 25.60 5.23
N LYS A 327 -23.25 26.86 4.92
CA LYS A 327 -24.04 28.05 5.26
C LYS A 327 -25.37 28.12 4.49
N ARG A 328 -25.40 27.69 3.23
CA ARG A 328 -26.61 27.74 2.38
C ARG A 328 -27.61 26.63 2.69
N LEU A 329 -27.13 25.45 3.10
CA LEU A 329 -27.99 24.28 3.28
C LEU A 329 -28.51 24.10 4.71
N GLY A 330 -27.87 24.74 5.70
CA GLY A 330 -28.28 24.65 7.11
C GLY A 330 -28.22 23.22 7.67
N VAL A 331 -27.34 22.38 7.10
CA VAL A 331 -27.09 20.99 7.51
C VAL A 331 -25.59 20.75 7.54
N PRO A 332 -25.06 20.00 8.53
CA PRO A 332 -23.63 19.71 8.60
C PRO A 332 -23.20 18.85 7.39
N VAL A 333 -22.40 19.42 6.51
CA VAL A 333 -21.71 18.69 5.44
C VAL A 333 -20.51 17.99 6.06
N THR A 334 -20.59 16.67 6.24
CA THR A 334 -19.50 15.88 6.80
C THR A 334 -19.17 14.70 5.90
N ARG A 335 -17.93 14.20 6.00
CA ARG A 335 -17.41 13.07 5.22
C ARG A 335 -18.28 11.81 5.35
N TRP A 336 -18.70 11.51 6.58
CA TRP A 336 -19.42 10.30 6.90
C TRP A 336 -20.90 10.59 6.99
N ILE A 337 -21.70 9.88 6.19
CA ILE A 337 -23.15 10.03 6.18
C ILE A 337 -23.72 9.75 7.57
N THR A 338 -23.17 8.77 8.26
CA THR A 338 -23.50 8.44 9.65
C THR A 338 -23.26 9.61 10.60
N HIS A 339 -22.18 10.37 10.45
CA HIS A 339 -21.94 11.59 11.22
C HIS A 339 -22.88 12.74 10.83
N ALA A 340 -23.18 12.90 9.54
CA ALA A 340 -24.11 13.91 9.06
C ALA A 340 -25.52 13.67 9.62
N ILE A 341 -25.96 12.41 9.64
CA ILE A 341 -27.25 11.99 10.20
C ILE A 341 -27.27 12.11 11.73
N ALA A 342 -26.18 11.71 12.41
CA ALA A 342 -26.10 11.77 13.86
C ALA A 342 -26.11 13.22 14.39
N LYS A 343 -25.45 14.15 13.70
CA LYS A 343 -25.37 15.57 14.08
C LYS A 343 -26.55 16.41 13.61
N ALA A 344 -27.42 15.86 12.76
CA ALA A 344 -28.58 16.60 12.26
C ALA A 344 -29.72 16.63 13.29
N PRO A 345 -30.46 17.76 13.40
CA PRO A 345 -31.70 17.83 14.17
C PRO A 345 -32.68 16.73 13.76
N ALA A 346 -33.49 16.21 14.69
CA ALA A 346 -34.36 15.05 14.47
C ALA A 346 -35.21 15.14 13.18
N GLY A 347 -35.83 16.30 12.89
CA GLY A 347 -36.62 16.53 11.68
C GLY A 347 -35.82 16.74 10.38
N LYS A 348 -34.49 16.87 10.45
CA LYS A 348 -33.60 17.11 9.30
C LYS A 348 -32.68 15.93 8.98
N LYS A 349 -32.75 14.83 9.73
CA LYS A 349 -31.87 13.65 9.55
C LYS A 349 -31.93 13.05 8.14
N VAL A 350 -33.12 12.91 7.56
CA VAL A 350 -33.30 12.40 6.18
C VAL A 350 -32.70 13.36 5.16
N LYS A 351 -32.95 14.67 5.32
CA LYS A 351 -32.39 15.71 4.44
C LYS A 351 -30.87 15.75 4.52
N ALA A 352 -30.31 15.62 5.73
CA ALA A 352 -28.87 15.52 5.97
C ALA A 352 -28.24 14.31 5.27
N GLY A 353 -28.86 13.13 5.42
CA GLY A 353 -28.42 11.91 4.76
C GLY A 353 -28.44 12.03 3.22
N LYS A 354 -29.50 12.60 2.65
CA LYS A 354 -29.60 12.84 1.19
C LYS A 354 -28.49 13.76 0.68
N TRP A 355 -28.29 14.91 1.32
CA TRP A 355 -27.23 15.85 0.92
C TRP A 355 -25.83 15.27 1.11
N ALA A 356 -25.58 14.57 2.22
CA ALA A 356 -24.30 13.89 2.43
C ALA A 356 -24.03 12.82 1.36
N SER A 357 -25.05 12.09 0.93
CA SER A 357 -24.93 11.11 -0.17
C SER A 357 -24.67 11.78 -1.52
N LEU A 358 -25.35 12.88 -1.82
CA LEU A 358 -25.14 13.67 -3.04
C LEU A 358 -23.74 14.29 -3.08
N PHE A 359 -23.27 14.86 -1.97
CA PHE A 359 -21.91 15.40 -1.89
C PHE A 359 -20.86 14.30 -2.00
N TYR A 360 -21.11 13.13 -1.40
CA TYR A 360 -20.23 11.98 -1.58
C TYR A 360 -20.16 11.57 -3.06
N ALA A 361 -21.29 11.41 -3.74
CA ALA A 361 -21.33 11.10 -5.17
C ALA A 361 -20.66 12.17 -6.04
N ALA A 362 -20.90 13.46 -5.76
CA ALA A 362 -20.31 14.56 -6.51
C ALA A 362 -18.79 14.66 -6.29
N SER A 363 -18.32 14.47 -5.04
CA SER A 363 -16.88 14.41 -4.76
C SER A 363 -16.21 13.22 -5.46
N PHE A 364 -16.91 12.10 -5.57
CA PHE A 364 -16.45 10.96 -6.36
C PHE A 364 -16.32 11.31 -7.85
N LEU A 365 -17.36 11.89 -8.47
CA LEU A 365 -17.31 12.28 -9.89
C LEU A 365 -16.21 13.33 -10.16
N LEU A 366 -16.04 14.30 -9.28
CA LEU A 366 -14.97 15.30 -9.36
C LEU A 366 -13.58 14.66 -9.28
N ASN A 367 -13.42 13.64 -8.42
CA ASN A 367 -12.20 12.84 -8.40
C ASN A 367 -11.97 12.14 -9.75
N VAL A 368 -12.94 11.41 -10.28
CA VAL A 368 -12.81 10.73 -11.58
C VAL A 368 -12.45 11.72 -12.70
N ALA A 369 -13.10 12.89 -12.74
CA ALA A 369 -12.83 13.93 -13.72
C ALA A 369 -11.40 14.49 -13.57
N THR A 370 -10.95 14.75 -12.34
CA THR A 370 -9.59 15.26 -12.05
C THR A 370 -8.54 14.24 -12.48
N VAL A 371 -8.73 12.98 -12.12
CA VAL A 371 -7.83 11.88 -12.51
C VAL A 371 -7.78 11.72 -14.03
N SER A 372 -8.93 11.75 -14.70
CA SER A 372 -9.02 11.66 -16.16
C SER A 372 -8.29 12.83 -16.84
N ALA A 373 -8.44 14.06 -16.34
CA ALA A 373 -7.74 15.23 -16.86
C ALA A 373 -6.22 15.10 -16.72
N VAL A 374 -5.73 14.62 -15.57
CA VAL A 374 -4.29 14.34 -15.36
C VAL A 374 -3.78 13.28 -16.33
N ILE A 375 -4.54 12.21 -16.54
CA ILE A 375 -4.19 11.14 -17.50
C ILE A 375 -4.08 11.69 -18.92
N VAL A 376 -5.06 12.49 -19.37
CA VAL A 376 -5.08 13.10 -20.71
C VAL A 376 -3.89 14.05 -20.89
N ALA A 377 -3.66 14.95 -19.93
CA ALA A 377 -2.55 15.89 -19.98
C ALA A 377 -1.21 15.16 -20.06
N ASN A 378 -1.04 14.10 -19.26
CA ASN A 378 0.19 13.33 -19.25
C ASN A 378 0.39 12.51 -20.54
N ASN A 379 -0.67 11.91 -21.09
CA ASN A 379 -0.62 11.23 -22.37
C ASN A 379 -0.10 12.15 -23.49
N ARG A 380 -0.63 13.37 -23.57
CA ARG A 380 -0.18 14.38 -24.54
C ARG A 380 1.30 14.74 -24.35
N LEU A 381 1.75 14.89 -23.10
CA LEU A 381 3.15 15.19 -22.79
C LEU A 381 4.09 14.05 -23.16
N THR A 382 3.71 12.80 -22.88
CA THR A 382 4.51 11.62 -23.25
C THR A 382 4.64 11.49 -24.75
N THR A 383 3.54 11.60 -25.51
CA THR A 383 3.57 11.58 -26.98
C THR A 383 4.48 12.67 -27.55
N ARG A 384 4.43 13.90 -27.01
CA ARG A 384 5.32 14.99 -27.44
C ARG A 384 6.79 14.68 -27.18
N LYS A 385 7.13 14.18 -25.99
CA LYS A 385 8.51 13.84 -25.63
C LYS A 385 9.08 12.69 -26.46
N VAL A 386 8.31 11.63 -26.67
CA VAL A 386 8.72 10.50 -27.51
C VAL A 386 9.00 10.97 -28.93
N ARG A 387 8.14 11.83 -29.49
CA ARG A 387 8.36 12.43 -30.82
C ARG A 387 9.59 13.34 -30.87
N GLN A 388 9.84 14.14 -29.84
CA GLN A 388 11.02 15.00 -29.75
C GLN A 388 12.32 14.17 -29.69
N GLU A 389 12.35 13.13 -28.88
CA GLU A 389 13.51 12.24 -28.75
C GLU A 389 13.78 11.47 -30.05
N ALA A 390 12.71 11.00 -30.72
CA ALA A 390 12.82 10.38 -32.04
C ALA A 390 13.33 11.35 -33.12
N LYS A 391 12.92 12.63 -33.07
CA LYS A 391 13.47 13.67 -33.97
C LYS A 391 14.95 13.93 -33.68
N ALA A 392 15.34 14.02 -32.41
CA ALA A 392 16.74 14.21 -32.00
C ALA A 392 17.64 13.02 -32.39
N LEU A 393 17.07 11.84 -32.59
CA LEU A 393 17.80 10.66 -33.06
C LEU A 393 18.00 10.65 -34.59
N LYS A 394 17.15 11.37 -35.34
CA LYS A 394 17.27 11.58 -36.79
C LYS A 394 18.10 12.81 -37.16
N ALA A 395 18.27 13.75 -36.24
CA ALA A 395 19.17 14.88 -36.42
C ALA A 395 20.63 14.38 -36.46
N PRO A 396 21.51 14.97 -37.30
CA PRO A 396 22.93 14.65 -37.26
C PRO A 396 23.46 14.84 -35.83
N PRO A 397 24.41 13.99 -35.38
CA PRO A 397 24.92 14.07 -34.02
C PRO A 397 25.38 15.50 -33.75
N MET A 398 24.78 16.17 -32.76
CA MET A 398 25.37 17.41 -32.27
C MET A 398 26.80 17.06 -31.83
N PRO A 399 27.80 17.90 -32.18
CA PRO A 399 29.16 17.69 -31.74
C PRO A 399 29.13 17.48 -30.23
N MET A 400 29.76 16.39 -29.77
CA MET A 400 29.88 16.18 -28.33
C MET A 400 30.48 17.45 -27.75
N PRO A 401 29.93 18.00 -26.65
CA PRO A 401 30.64 19.03 -25.93
C PRO A 401 32.05 18.48 -25.67
N PRO A 402 33.11 19.26 -25.95
CA PRO A 402 34.47 18.81 -25.74
C PRO A 402 34.54 18.24 -24.32
N PRO A 403 35.23 17.10 -24.13
CA PRO A 403 35.38 16.51 -22.80
C PRO A 403 35.76 17.64 -21.86
N LEU A 404 34.96 17.83 -20.80
CA LEU A 404 35.32 18.77 -19.74
C LEU A 404 36.76 18.45 -19.37
N PRO A 405 37.67 19.44 -19.40
CA PRO A 405 39.06 19.20 -19.03
C PRO A 405 39.03 18.47 -17.71
N LEU A 406 39.68 17.31 -17.67
CA LEU A 406 39.88 16.57 -16.42
C LEU A 406 40.46 17.58 -15.44
N SER A 407 39.64 18.01 -14.47
CA SER A 407 40.17 18.74 -13.34
C SER A 407 41.30 17.88 -12.81
N PRO A 408 42.54 18.40 -12.71
CA PRO A 408 43.63 17.63 -12.17
C PRO A 408 43.17 17.04 -10.83
N PRO A 409 43.52 15.78 -10.54
CA PRO A 409 43.20 15.19 -9.24
C PRO A 409 43.67 16.19 -8.18
N PRO A 410 42.85 16.50 -7.16
CA PRO A 410 43.29 17.42 -6.11
C PRO A 410 44.62 16.90 -5.59
N VAL A 411 45.65 17.74 -5.71
CA VAL A 411 46.96 17.49 -5.12
C VAL A 411 46.69 17.20 -3.66
N LEU A 412 46.93 15.96 -3.24
CA LEU A 412 46.93 15.57 -1.84
C LEU A 412 48.08 16.33 -1.19
N VAL A 413 47.78 17.54 -0.71
CA VAL A 413 48.63 18.24 0.24
C VAL A 413 48.60 17.39 1.52
N PRO A 414 49.75 16.88 2.01
CA PRO A 414 49.77 16.12 3.25
C PRO A 414 49.54 17.10 4.41
N SER A 415 48.28 17.31 4.79
CA SER A 415 47.95 17.94 6.06
C SER A 415 48.26 16.94 7.17
N ARG A 416 49.26 17.29 8.01
CA ARG A 416 49.59 16.65 9.28
C ARG A 416 48.33 16.32 10.10
N PRO A 417 48.36 15.26 10.93
CA PRO A 417 47.21 14.90 11.75
C PRO A 417 47.10 15.82 12.97
N PRO A 418 45.92 16.36 13.28
CA PRO A 418 45.51 16.58 14.65
C PRO A 418 44.44 15.56 14.99
N GLY A 419 44.71 14.74 16.01
CA GLY A 419 43.76 13.76 16.53
C GLY A 419 42.50 14.45 17.05
N VAL A 420 41.34 13.98 16.61
CA VAL A 420 40.06 14.18 17.31
C VAL A 420 39.14 12.99 17.02
N ALA A 421 38.77 12.31 18.10
CA ALA A 421 37.55 11.54 18.37
C ALA A 421 36.88 10.75 17.24
N THR A 422 36.96 9.44 17.39
CA THR A 422 35.99 8.44 16.95
C THR A 422 34.55 8.81 17.33
N GLN A 423 33.76 9.31 16.37
CA GLN A 423 32.29 9.24 16.41
C GLN A 423 31.76 8.80 15.05
N TRP A 424 31.80 7.49 14.79
CA TRP A 424 30.93 6.84 13.82
C TRP A 424 29.60 6.51 14.51
N SER A 425 28.75 7.53 14.68
CA SER A 425 27.36 7.37 15.10
C SER A 425 26.45 7.49 13.88
N GLY A 426 26.12 6.36 13.28
CA GLY A 426 25.10 6.32 12.24
C GLY A 426 25.13 5.04 11.45
N TYR A 427 24.48 4.00 11.95
CA TYR A 427 23.70 2.96 11.22
C TYR A 427 23.34 1.80 12.18
N PRO A 428 22.32 1.92 13.06
CA PRO A 428 21.90 0.81 13.90
C PRO A 428 20.79 -0.06 13.29
N LEU A 429 20.49 0.05 11.99
CA LEU A 429 19.31 -0.59 11.39
C LEU A 429 19.59 -1.79 10.48
N VAL A 430 20.86 -2.10 10.18
CA VAL A 430 21.22 -3.20 9.27
C VAL A 430 21.79 -4.42 10.00
N ARG A 431 22.18 -4.30 11.28
CA ARG A 431 22.74 -5.43 12.08
C ARG A 431 21.76 -6.13 13.02
N SER A 432 20.49 -5.72 13.08
CA SER A 432 19.48 -6.29 14.00
C SER A 432 18.38 -7.11 13.31
N LEU A 433 18.50 -7.37 12.00
CA LEU A 433 17.54 -8.17 11.25
C LEU A 433 18.27 -9.33 10.56
N VAL A 434 17.92 -10.55 11.00
CA VAL A 434 18.36 -11.91 10.61
C VAL A 434 19.42 -12.50 11.56
N PRO A 435 19.22 -13.67 12.24
CA PRO A 435 18.14 -14.66 12.11
C PRO A 435 17.44 -15.04 13.44
N VAL A 436 16.11 -15.05 13.47
CA VAL A 436 15.33 -15.97 14.33
C VAL A 436 14.13 -16.40 13.53
N TYR A 437 14.27 -17.43 12.70
CA TYR A 437 13.24 -18.39 12.30
C TYR A 437 13.89 -19.28 11.26
N TRP A 438 14.58 -20.31 11.73
CA TRP A 438 14.82 -21.64 11.15
C TRP A 438 15.89 -22.27 12.07
N GLY A 439 15.48 -23.23 12.89
CA GLY A 439 16.33 -23.86 13.91
C GLY A 439 17.38 -24.80 13.31
N VAL A 440 18.44 -24.24 12.74
CA VAL A 440 19.66 -24.98 12.37
C VAL A 440 20.86 -24.18 12.89
N PRO A 441 21.66 -24.70 13.84
CA PRO A 441 22.87 -24.01 14.27
C PRO A 441 23.94 -24.18 13.19
N MET A 442 24.23 -23.11 12.45
CA MET A 442 25.48 -23.01 11.68
C MET A 442 26.55 -22.39 12.58
N ASN A 443 27.43 -23.24 13.11
CA ASN A 443 28.72 -22.82 13.65
C ASN A 443 29.63 -22.47 12.47
N VAL A 444 29.86 -21.18 12.23
CA VAL A 444 30.92 -20.72 11.33
C VAL A 444 31.93 -19.97 12.19
N ASN A 445 32.97 -20.69 12.59
CA ASN A 445 34.14 -20.11 13.25
C ASN A 445 34.98 -19.42 12.16
N MET A 446 34.98 -18.09 12.13
CA MET A 446 35.87 -17.30 11.28
C MET A 446 37.00 -16.75 12.15
N ASN A 447 38.17 -17.39 12.05
CA ASN A 447 39.52 -16.96 12.39
C ASN A 447 40.40 -18.21 12.16
N GLY A 448 41.46 -18.29 11.38
CA GLY A 448 42.18 -17.41 10.48
C GLY A 448 43.30 -18.27 9.86
N GLU A 449 43.82 -17.79 8.73
CA GLU A 449 45.20 -17.98 8.26
C GLU A 449 45.80 -19.38 7.97
N ASN A 450 46.22 -19.51 6.70
CA ASN A 450 47.50 -20.04 6.19
C ASN A 450 47.45 -21.25 5.24
N ALA A 451 47.64 -20.90 3.96
CA ALA A 451 48.56 -21.48 2.98
C ALA A 451 48.31 -22.90 2.41
N PRO A 452 48.83 -23.20 1.19
CA PRO A 452 48.28 -24.20 0.27
C PRO A 452 49.14 -25.48 0.17
N ALA A 453 48.50 -26.62 -0.17
CA ALA A 453 49.12 -27.82 -0.75
C ALA A 453 47.97 -28.78 -1.15
N SER A 454 47.80 -29.12 -2.44
CA SER A 454 48.51 -30.19 -3.18
C SER A 454 48.00 -31.62 -2.90
N SER A 455 47.57 -32.23 -4.01
CA SER A 455 47.59 -33.67 -4.37
C SER A 455 46.73 -34.71 -3.64
N LYS A 456 45.85 -35.33 -4.44
CA LYS A 456 45.63 -36.78 -4.67
C LYS A 456 45.77 -37.72 -3.46
N THR A 457 44.69 -38.44 -3.12
CA THR A 457 44.30 -39.74 -3.71
C THR A 457 42.85 -40.05 -3.34
#